data_AF-A0A3C0Z047-F1
#
_entry.id   AF-A0A3C0Z047-F1
#
_cell.length_a   1.000
_cell.length_b   1.000
_cell.length_c   1.000
_cell.angle_alpha   90.00
_cell.angle_beta   90.00
_cell.angle_gamma   90.00
#
_symmetry.space_group_name_H-M   'P 1'
#
loop_
_entity.id
_entity.type
_entity.pdbx_description
1 polymer ?
#
loop_
_entity_poly.entity_id
_entity_poly.type
_entity_poly.pdbx_seq_one_letter_code
_entity_poly.pdbx_strand_id
1 'polypeptide(L)' 'RIADQRLSNIELAEADTEQLNLPDGEFDAVVCRWGLMFLPDVHEALSRIRQTIKAGGRFATSVWSTPDKVPFISLPMGTA' A
#
# COMPACT_ATOMS: atom_id res chain seq x y z
N ARG A 1 1.24 8.32 -19.55
CA ARG A 1 1.18 8.68 -18.11
C ARG A 1 -0.27 9.06 -17.78
N ILE A 2 -0.70 9.09 -16.51
CA ILE A 2 -2.08 9.53 -16.15
C ILE A 2 -2.39 10.91 -16.74
N ALA A 3 -1.39 11.80 -16.79
CA ALA A 3 -1.46 13.11 -17.44
C ALA A 3 -1.91 13.08 -18.93
N ASP A 4 -1.72 11.96 -19.63
CA ASP A 4 -2.07 11.83 -21.06
C ASP A 4 -3.48 11.26 -21.27
N GLN A 5 -4.17 10.83 -20.21
CA GLN A 5 -5.40 10.02 -20.31
C GLN A 5 -6.71 10.81 -20.14
N ARG A 6 -6.68 12.14 -19.97
CA ARG A 6 -7.87 13.01 -19.79
C ARG A 6 -8.88 12.47 -18.76
N LEU A 7 -8.39 11.99 -17.63
CA LEU A 7 -9.21 11.49 -16.52
C LEU A 7 -9.49 12.62 -15.53
N SER A 8 -10.75 12.79 -15.12
CA SER A 8 -11.19 13.85 -14.20
C SER A 8 -11.51 13.37 -12.78
N ASN A 9 -11.38 12.07 -12.53
CA ASN A 9 -11.77 11.39 -11.30
C ASN A 9 -10.55 10.75 -10.59
N ILE A 10 -9.36 11.27 -10.83
CA ILE A 10 -8.11 10.80 -10.23
C ILE A 10 -7.38 11.99 -9.64
N GLU A 11 -7.03 11.88 -8.37
CA GLU A 11 -6.11 12.77 -7.69
C GLU A 11 -4.80 12.03 -7.41
N LEU A 12 -3.68 12.71 -7.59
CA LEU A 12 -2.35 12.19 -7.29
C LEU A 12 -1.76 13.02 -6.16
N ALA A 13 -1.38 12.35 -5.07
CA ALA A 13 -0.73 12.96 -3.94
C ALA A 13 0.57 12.23 -3.63
N GLU A 14 1.60 13.00 -3.27
CA GLU A 14 2.78 12.47 -2.60
C GLU A 14 2.44 12.32 -1.12
N ALA A 15 2.62 11.13 -0.57
CA ALA A 15 2.32 10.85 0.82
C ALA A 15 3.26 9.78 1.37
N ASP A 16 3.62 9.94 2.64
CA ASP A 16 4.19 8.87 3.44
C ASP A 16 3.04 8.00 3.96
N THR A 17 3.17 6.68 3.80
CA THR A 17 2.14 5.73 4.25
C THR A 17 2.05 5.69 5.78
N GLU A 18 3.16 5.96 6.49
CA GLU A 18 3.19 6.00 7.96
C GLU A 18 2.58 7.30 8.52
N GLN A 19 2.48 8.35 7.67
CA GLN A 19 1.94 9.66 8.01
C GLN A 19 0.86 10.10 7.02
N LEU A 20 -0.04 9.17 6.66
CA LEU A 20 -1.15 9.40 5.75
C LEU A 20 -2.10 10.48 6.31
N ASN A 21 -1.95 11.71 5.82
CA ASN A 21 -2.83 12.85 6.12
C ASN A 21 -4.08 12.81 5.23
N LEU A 22 -4.79 11.68 5.24
CA LEU A 22 -6.07 11.53 4.55
C LEU A 22 -7.23 11.60 5.57
N PRO A 23 -8.43 12.02 5.16
CA PRO A 23 -9.56 12.08 6.07
C PRO A 23 -9.98 10.70 6.58
N ASP A 24 -10.39 10.66 7.84
CA ASP A 24 -10.90 9.46 8.49
C ASP A 24 -12.24 9.02 7.86
N GLY A 25 -12.40 7.72 7.63
CA GLY A 25 -13.66 7.13 7.20
C GLY A 25 -14.19 7.63 5.85
N GLU A 26 -13.33 8.06 4.94
CA GLU A 26 -13.74 8.59 3.63
C GLU A 26 -13.72 7.52 2.52
N PHE A 27 -12.90 6.49 2.65
CA PHE A 27 -12.68 5.53 1.57
C PHE A 27 -13.53 4.27 1.72
N ASP A 28 -14.25 3.90 0.65
CA ASP A 28 -14.98 2.63 0.57
C ASP A 28 -14.02 1.43 0.39
N ALA A 29 -12.89 1.67 -0.28
CA ALA A 29 -11.85 0.68 -0.49
C ALA A 29 -10.46 1.31 -0.57
N VAL A 30 -9.46 0.59 -0.04
CA VAL A 30 -8.03 0.94 -0.16
C VAL A 30 -7.25 -0.25 -0.71
N VAL A 31 -6.30 0.01 -1.60
CA VAL A 31 -5.43 -1.03 -2.19
C VAL A 31 -3.97 -0.62 -2.03
N CYS A 32 -3.14 -1.52 -1.50
CA CYS A 32 -1.68 -1.38 -1.51
C CYS A 32 -1.08 -2.62 -2.19
N ARG A 33 -0.54 -2.46 -3.39
CA ARG A 33 -0.05 -3.60 -4.19
C ARG A 33 1.47 -3.60 -4.24
N TRP A 34 2.10 -4.61 -3.63
CA TRP A 34 3.56 -4.75 -3.53
C TRP A 34 4.27 -3.57 -2.84
N GLY A 35 3.64 -2.96 -1.84
CA GLY A 35 4.21 -1.85 -1.06
C GLY A 35 4.54 -2.16 0.40
N LEU A 36 3.65 -2.86 1.12
CA LEU A 36 3.73 -3.01 2.59
C LEU A 36 5.04 -3.64 3.10
N MET A 37 5.63 -4.57 2.36
CA MET A 37 6.86 -5.28 2.74
C MET A 37 8.11 -4.38 2.83
N PHE A 38 8.03 -3.15 2.33
CA PHE A 38 9.14 -2.19 2.35
C PHE A 38 8.95 -1.10 3.40
N LEU A 39 7.78 -1.06 4.05
CA LEU A 39 7.50 -0.05 5.05
C LEU A 39 8.33 -0.32 6.32
N PRO A 40 8.94 0.71 6.92
CA PRO A 40 9.67 0.59 8.18
C PRO A 40 8.79 0.05 9.32
N ASP A 41 7.59 0.62 9.50
CA ASP A 41 6.58 0.18 10.45
C ASP A 41 5.25 -0.15 9.74
N VAL A 42 5.08 -1.44 9.40
CA VAL A 42 3.86 -1.93 8.76
C VAL A 42 2.63 -1.82 9.68
N HIS A 43 2.81 -1.86 11.01
CA HIS A 43 1.70 -1.81 11.95
C HIS A 43 1.12 -0.39 12.02
N GLU A 44 1.97 0.62 12.10
CA GLU A 44 1.56 2.03 12.05
C GLU A 44 0.87 2.33 10.71
N ALA A 45 1.47 1.93 9.60
CA ALA A 45 0.88 2.11 8.27
C ALA A 45 -0.50 1.45 8.12
N LEU A 46 -0.67 0.20 8.59
CA LEU A 46 -1.97 -0.48 8.55
C LEU A 46 -3.00 0.19 9.48
N SER A 47 -2.56 0.74 10.62
CA SER A 47 -3.42 1.49 11.53
C SER A 47 -3.94 2.76 10.88
N ARG A 48 -3.08 3.53 10.20
CA ARG A 48 -3.46 4.71 9.43
C ARG A 48 -4.39 4.38 8.27
N ILE A 49 -4.04 3.38 7.46
CA ILE A 49 -4.91 2.91 6.37
C ILE A 49 -6.29 2.55 6.90
N ARG A 50 -6.37 1.83 8.03
CA ARG A 50 -7.65 1.46 8.63
C ARG A 50 -8.50 2.65 9.07
N GLN A 51 -7.88 3.72 9.59
CA GLN A 51 -8.59 4.94 10.00
C GLN A 51 -9.27 5.65 8.82
N THR A 52 -8.65 5.62 7.64
CA THR A 52 -9.21 6.23 6.43
C THR A 52 -10.42 5.45 5.85
N ILE A 53 -10.60 4.17 6.22
CA ILE A 53 -11.62 3.30 5.64
C ILE A 53 -12.96 3.47 6.38
N LYS A 54 -14.05 3.63 5.63
CA LYS A 54 -15.42 3.64 6.16
C LYS A 54 -15.75 2.39 6.97
N ALA A 55 -16.69 2.50 7.90
CA ALA A 55 -17.31 1.32 8.50
C ALA A 55 -17.93 0.43 7.39
N GLY A 56 -17.47 -0.83 7.30
CA GLY A 56 -17.87 -1.78 6.26
C GLY A 56 -17.05 -1.71 4.96
N GLY A 57 -16.11 -0.76 4.84
CA GLY A 57 -15.17 -0.67 3.74
C GLY A 57 -14.12 -1.79 3.76
N ARG A 58 -13.31 -1.88 2.68
CA ARG A 58 -12.37 -3.00 2.48
C ARG A 58 -10.95 -2.54 2.22
N PHE A 59 -10.00 -3.29 2.76
CA PHE A 59 -8.59 -3.19 2.40
C PHE A 59 -8.15 -4.45 1.65
N ALA A 60 -7.41 -4.26 0.56
CA ALA A 60 -6.79 -5.35 -0.18
C ALA A 60 -5.29 -5.08 -0.40
N THR A 61 -4.46 -6.11 -0.23
CA THR A 61 -3.02 -6.02 -0.41
C THR A 61 -2.44 -7.27 -1.05
N SER A 62 -1.23 -7.14 -1.58
CA SER A 62 -0.42 -8.25 -2.07
C SER A 62 1.02 -8.03 -1.62
N VAL A 63 1.59 -9.04 -0.95
CA VAL A 63 2.95 -9.04 -0.41
C VAL A 63 3.71 -10.28 -0.83
N TRP A 64 5.03 -10.24 -0.75
CA TRP A 64 5.85 -11.45 -0.81
C TRP A 64 5.56 -12.31 0.41
N SER A 65 5.63 -13.62 0.21
CA SER A 65 5.64 -14.55 1.33
C SER A 65 7.05 -14.67 1.90
N THR A 66 7.29 -15.67 2.73
CA THR A 66 8.60 -15.98 3.29
C THR A 66 9.63 -16.28 2.17
N PRO A 67 10.94 -16.05 2.41
CA PRO A 67 11.97 -16.18 1.38
C PRO A 67 12.00 -17.53 0.63
N ASP A 68 11.66 -18.64 1.30
CA ASP A 68 11.56 -19.98 0.72
C ASP A 68 10.48 -20.11 -0.37
N LYS A 69 9.45 -19.27 -0.31
CA LYS A 69 8.34 -19.26 -1.27
C LYS A 69 8.53 -18.24 -2.39
N VAL A 70 9.60 -17.44 -2.32
CA VAL A 70 9.90 -16.42 -3.33
C VAL A 70 11.37 -16.54 -3.80
N PRO A 71 11.77 -17.67 -4.45
CA PRO A 71 13.15 -17.90 -4.90
C PRO A 71 13.72 -16.78 -5.77
N PHE A 72 12.87 -16.14 -6.57
CA PHE A 72 13.25 -15.00 -7.40
C PHE A 72 13.85 -13.83 -6.59
N ILE A 73 13.39 -13.62 -5.35
CA ILE A 73 13.91 -12.59 -4.45
C ILE A 73 15.01 -13.16 -3.55
N SER A 74 14.84 -14.37 -3.02
CA SER A 74 15.75 -14.91 -2.01
C SER A 74 17.08 -15.41 -2.57
N LEU A 75 17.12 -15.93 -3.81
CA LEU A 75 18.36 -16.43 -4.41
C LEU A 75 19.40 -15.32 -4.64
N PRO A 76 19.07 -14.15 -5.25
CA PRO A 76 20.04 -13.06 -5.40
C PRO A 76 20.52 -12.48 -4.06
N MET A 77 19.64 -12.43 -3.05
CA MET A 77 20.01 -11.91 -1.72
C MET A 77 20.98 -12.84 -0.97
N GLY A 78 20.98 -14.14 -1.26
CA GLY A 78 21.86 -15.12 -0.61
C GLY A 78 23.27 -15.22 -1.21
N THR A 79 23.54 -14.52 -2.32
CA THR A 79 24.85 -14.50 -2.99
C THR A 79 25.67 -13.25 -2.70
N ALA A 80 25.12 -12.30 -1.93
CA ALA A 80 25.79 -11.08 -1.49
C ALA A 80 26.68 -11.32 -0.26
#